data_AF-A0A4P2R2E9-F1
#
_entry.id   AF-A0A4P2R2E9-F1
#
_cell.length_a   1.000
_cell.length_b   1.000
_cell.length_c   1.000
_cell.angle_alpha   90.00
_cell.angle_beta   90.00
_cell.angle_gamma   90.00
#
_symmetry.space_group_name_H-M   'P 1'
#
loop_
_entity.id
_entity.type
_entity.pdbx_description
1 polymer ?
#
loop_
_entity_poly.entity_id
_entity_poly.type
_entity_poly.pdbx_seq_one_letter_code
_entity_poly.pdbx_strand_id
1 'polypeptide(L)'
;MSESRPHFFAWCNEPERVDALASALSALVIPGDLISVDMATDIWCKTSSMDDALAMIRAHFGGRNSAHVLSGVMLNDSERIMVFSAACYPEESERRHPFGPLRLEAGERKWDFYPYEIPVGGGPRSIEAEAAVACHLIQGDIEDLLLRFCAPDTSGRVPTGACTDKEDWLAPVVMCATYNANAAELARDLALSWVSLHDKESVSRVAGTSLEALCARVEAAPRGARVPMKGGSELTRSLSRETVLKALATPPATLLEALEAAAVPDDAWRAAEPQAHEIMELLRRLGEAAEGEGPPAFRAKITSPGHVRFLEEHAPFHVRRLPSGGVVLATHPYRTLWPLWSDALFVLGLMS
;
A
#
# COMPACT_ATOMS: atom_id res chain seq x y z
N MET A 1 9.99 -9.12 -15.81
CA MET A 1 9.49 -9.32 -14.44
C MET A 1 9.98 -8.14 -13.63
N SER A 2 9.08 -7.38 -12.99
CA SER A 2 9.47 -6.15 -12.28
C SER A 2 10.31 -6.50 -11.03
N GLU A 3 11.47 -5.84 -10.90
CA GLU A 3 12.42 -5.94 -9.77
C GLU A 3 11.88 -5.26 -8.49
N SER A 4 10.63 -4.84 -8.49
CA SER A 4 10.11 -3.89 -7.52
C SER A 4 9.80 -4.49 -6.16
N ARG A 5 10.19 -3.71 -5.14
CA ARG A 5 9.81 -3.81 -3.73
C ARG A 5 8.52 -3.01 -3.48
N PRO A 6 7.82 -3.19 -2.35
CA PRO A 6 6.69 -2.33 -2.05
C PRO A 6 7.16 -0.89 -1.80
N HIS A 7 6.45 0.05 -2.41
CA HIS A 7 6.60 1.49 -2.20
C HIS A 7 5.35 2.01 -1.50
N PHE A 8 5.55 2.77 -0.43
CA PHE A 8 4.50 3.40 0.36
C PHE A 8 4.56 4.90 0.15
N PHE A 9 3.41 5.54 0.15
CA PHE A 9 3.29 6.97 -0.05
C PHE A 9 2.32 7.57 0.96
N ALA A 10 2.59 8.79 1.37
CA ALA A 10 1.73 9.56 2.26
C ALA A 10 1.69 11.02 1.81
N TRP A 11 0.50 11.61 1.83
CA TRP A 11 0.30 13.00 1.45
C TRP A 11 0.15 13.82 2.73
N CYS A 12 0.82 14.97 2.78
CA CYS A 12 0.63 15.97 3.82
C CYS A 12 1.02 17.36 3.28
N ASN A 13 0.54 18.40 3.96
CA ASN A 13 0.87 19.78 3.63
C ASN A 13 2.36 20.06 3.87
N GLU A 14 2.98 20.94 3.07
CA GLU A 14 4.41 21.26 3.23
C GLU A 14 4.81 21.69 4.64
N PRO A 15 4.04 22.53 5.36
CA PRO A 15 4.39 22.90 6.74
C PRO A 15 4.40 21.73 7.72
N GLU A 16 3.67 20.65 7.42
CA GLU A 16 3.52 19.48 8.29
C GLU A 16 4.46 18.34 7.90
N ARG A 17 5.16 18.41 6.76
CA ARG A 17 5.93 17.30 6.19
C ARG A 17 7.02 16.76 7.10
N VAL A 18 7.81 17.64 7.69
CA VAL A 18 8.91 17.22 8.57
C VAL A 18 8.37 16.61 9.86
N ASP A 19 7.26 17.12 10.40
CA ASP A 19 6.64 16.56 11.59
C ASP A 19 5.90 15.25 11.29
N ALA A 20 5.26 15.12 10.13
CA ALA A 20 4.68 13.86 9.67
C ALA A 20 5.76 12.78 9.45
N LEU A 21 6.89 13.14 8.83
CA LEU A 21 8.06 12.25 8.75
C LEU A 21 8.56 11.88 10.15
N ALA A 22 8.68 12.84 11.06
CA ALA A 22 9.16 12.59 12.43
C ALA A 22 8.27 11.58 13.18
N SER A 23 6.95 11.74 13.12
CA SER A 23 6.01 10.79 13.72
C SER A 23 6.14 9.41 13.06
N ALA A 24 6.25 9.33 11.73
CA ALA A 24 6.42 8.07 11.01
C ALA A 24 7.73 7.37 11.40
N LEU A 25 8.86 8.09 11.42
CA LEU A 25 10.16 7.54 11.84
C LEU A 25 10.12 7.05 13.28
N SER A 26 9.43 7.75 14.18
CA SER A 26 9.26 7.33 15.58
C SER A 26 8.47 6.03 15.71
N ALA A 27 7.54 5.75 14.78
CA ALA A 27 6.80 4.50 14.74
C ALA A 27 7.53 3.36 13.99
N LEU A 28 8.46 3.70 13.09
CA LEU A 28 9.13 2.74 12.21
C LEU A 28 10.50 2.29 12.71
N VAL A 29 11.33 3.22 13.18
CA VAL A 29 12.73 2.94 13.52
C VAL A 29 12.83 2.05 14.76
N ILE A 30 13.64 1.00 14.66
CA ILE A 30 13.97 0.16 15.82
C ILE A 30 14.70 1.02 16.87
N PRO A 31 14.24 1.03 18.14
CA PRO A 31 14.87 1.85 19.18
C PRO A 31 16.38 1.58 19.31
N GLY A 32 17.19 2.64 19.16
CA GLY A 32 18.65 2.58 19.26
C GLY A 32 19.38 2.12 17.99
N ASP A 33 18.64 1.81 16.92
CA ASP A 33 19.25 1.47 15.63
C ASP A 33 19.92 2.68 14.97
N LEU A 34 20.81 2.41 14.02
CA LEU A 34 21.49 3.45 13.27
C LEU A 34 20.54 4.11 12.27
N ILE A 35 20.50 5.44 12.31
CA ILE A 35 19.75 6.30 11.40
C ILE A 35 20.76 7.00 10.50
N SER A 36 20.66 6.77 9.19
CA SER A 36 21.42 7.50 8.17
C SER A 36 20.52 8.56 7.54
N VAL A 37 20.90 9.83 7.63
CA VAL A 37 20.20 10.94 6.96
C VAL A 37 21.07 11.44 5.82
N ASP A 38 20.49 11.58 4.64
CA ASP A 38 21.10 12.16 3.44
C ASP A 38 20.14 13.21 2.84
N MET A 39 20.63 14.41 2.58
CA MET A 39 19.84 15.48 1.95
C MET A 39 20.49 16.10 0.72
N ALA A 40 21.82 16.04 0.66
CA ALA A 40 22.66 16.52 -0.42
C ALA A 40 24.05 15.87 -0.28
N THR A 41 24.87 15.96 -1.33
CA THR A 41 26.21 15.34 -1.38
C THR A 41 27.10 15.67 -0.17
N ASP A 42 26.93 16.85 0.42
CA ASP A 42 27.68 17.36 1.57
C ASP A 42 26.84 17.45 2.86
N ILE A 43 25.55 17.12 2.82
CA ILE A 43 24.63 17.16 3.97
C ILE A 43 24.16 15.75 4.26
N TRP A 44 24.95 15.04 5.08
CA TRP A 44 24.62 13.71 5.54
C TRP A 44 25.10 13.48 6.98
N CYS A 45 24.42 12.59 7.71
CA CYS A 45 24.88 12.12 9.01
C CYS A 45 24.48 10.67 9.27
N LYS A 46 25.15 10.08 10.26
CA LYS A 46 24.77 8.80 10.86
C LYS A 46 24.71 8.98 12.36
N THR A 47 23.58 8.65 12.97
CA THR A 47 23.34 8.81 14.41
C THR A 47 22.39 7.74 14.91
N SER A 48 22.45 7.40 16.19
CA SER A 48 21.42 6.59 16.85
C SER A 48 20.39 7.44 17.62
N SER A 49 20.55 8.77 17.58
CA SER A 49 19.65 9.74 18.21
C SER A 49 18.62 10.24 17.18
N MET A 50 17.34 9.92 17.43
CA MET A 50 16.24 10.45 16.62
C MET A 50 16.20 11.98 16.66
N ASP A 51 16.46 12.58 17.82
CA ASP A 51 16.46 14.05 17.98
C ASP A 51 17.54 14.72 17.12
N ASP A 52 18.74 14.14 17.06
CA ASP A 52 19.84 14.68 16.22
C ASP A 52 19.52 14.55 14.73
N ALA A 53 18.94 13.41 14.31
CA ALA A 53 18.50 13.19 12.94
C ALA A 53 17.43 14.22 12.53
N LEU A 54 16.42 14.43 13.38
CA LEU A 54 15.35 15.38 13.13
C LEU A 54 15.81 16.84 13.18
N ALA A 55 16.74 17.18 14.08
CA ALA A 55 17.35 18.50 14.14
C ALA A 55 18.08 18.82 12.83
N MET A 56 18.83 17.86 12.29
CA MET A 56 19.49 18.01 10.99
C MET A 56 18.48 18.22 9.86
N ILE A 57 17.44 17.38 9.79
CA ILE A 57 16.40 17.50 8.77
C ILE A 57 15.75 18.89 8.84
N ARG A 58 15.32 19.32 10.03
CA ARG A 58 14.70 20.64 10.23
C ARG A 58 15.60 21.80 9.83
N ALA A 59 16.91 21.69 10.04
CA ALA A 59 17.86 22.76 9.73
C ALA A 59 18.10 22.93 8.22
N HIS A 60 17.96 21.86 7.44
CA HIS A 60 18.37 21.85 6.02
C HIS A 60 17.24 21.57 5.03
N PHE A 61 16.06 21.13 5.49
CA PHE A 61 14.93 20.79 4.64
C PHE A 61 14.30 22.04 4.01
N GLY A 62 13.97 21.94 2.72
CA GLY A 62 13.31 23.01 1.98
C GLY A 62 14.00 23.31 0.64
N GLY A 63 13.27 24.03 -0.23
CA GLY A 63 13.73 24.32 -1.58
C GLY A 63 14.05 23.03 -2.35
N ARG A 64 15.32 22.78 -2.65
CA ARG A 64 15.77 21.57 -3.38
C ARG A 64 16.21 20.42 -2.49
N ASN A 65 16.33 20.66 -1.19
CA ASN A 65 16.88 19.69 -0.25
C ASN A 65 15.76 18.78 0.25
N SER A 66 15.74 17.57 -0.27
CA SER A 66 14.83 16.51 0.17
C SER A 66 15.53 15.71 1.26
N ALA A 67 14.80 15.19 2.24
CA ALA A 67 15.40 14.36 3.28
C ALA A 67 15.22 12.88 2.94
N HIS A 68 16.31 12.13 2.91
CA HIS A 68 16.34 10.68 2.78
C HIS A 68 16.85 10.07 4.08
N VAL A 69 16.13 9.11 4.63
CA VAL A 69 16.42 8.49 5.91
C VAL A 69 16.44 6.97 5.73
N LEU A 70 17.54 6.34 6.12
CA LEU A 70 17.68 4.89 6.11
C LEU A 70 17.87 4.37 7.53
N SER A 71 17.12 3.34 7.90
CA SER A 71 17.23 2.66 9.19
C SER A 71 16.54 1.30 9.16
N GLY A 72 16.69 0.50 10.21
CA GLY A 72 15.97 -0.75 10.40
C GLY A 72 14.55 -0.55 10.92
N VAL A 73 13.64 -1.40 10.45
CA VAL A 73 12.27 -1.56 10.93
C VAL A 73 12.03 -3.02 11.28
N MET A 74 11.34 -3.26 12.40
CA MET A 74 10.76 -4.56 12.73
C MET A 74 9.39 -4.66 12.05
N LEU A 75 9.19 -5.70 11.26
CA LEU A 75 7.88 -6.07 10.72
C LEU A 75 7.08 -6.80 11.80
N ASN A 76 5.88 -6.32 12.10
CA ASN A 76 5.15 -6.78 13.29
C ASN A 76 4.58 -8.20 13.15
N ASP A 77 4.15 -8.60 11.95
CA ASP A 77 3.51 -9.91 11.75
C ASP A 77 4.57 -11.00 11.52
N SER A 78 5.61 -10.70 10.73
CA SER A 78 6.68 -11.65 10.45
C SER A 78 7.86 -11.62 11.43
N GLU A 79 7.91 -10.66 12.36
CA GLU A 79 9.02 -10.42 13.29
C GLU A 79 10.41 -10.29 12.60
N ARG A 80 10.41 -9.92 11.32
CA ARG A 80 11.64 -9.75 10.53
C ARG A 80 12.16 -8.33 10.63
N ILE A 81 13.48 -8.21 10.73
CA ILE A 81 14.17 -6.93 10.60
C ILE A 81 14.48 -6.67 9.13
N MET A 82 14.16 -5.47 8.66
CA MET A 82 14.44 -5.02 7.31
C MET A 82 14.94 -3.57 7.33
N VAL A 83 15.85 -3.21 6.43
CA VAL A 83 16.22 -1.81 6.20
C VAL A 83 15.16 -1.15 5.32
N PHE A 84 14.67 0.02 5.72
CA PHE A 84 13.81 0.85 4.89
C PHE A 84 14.52 2.14 4.47
N SER A 85 14.04 2.76 3.41
CA SER A 85 14.42 4.11 3.00
C SER A 85 13.16 4.98 2.98
N ALA A 86 13.09 5.98 3.85
CA ALA A 86 12.04 6.99 3.82
C ALA A 86 12.57 8.27 3.18
N ALA A 87 11.74 8.91 2.36
CA ALA A 87 12.03 10.19 1.73
C ALA A 87 10.93 11.20 2.03
N CYS A 88 11.33 12.45 2.25
CA CYS A 88 10.46 13.59 2.42
C CYS A 88 10.89 14.66 1.41
N TYR A 89 9.94 15.07 0.56
CA TYR A 89 10.22 15.97 -0.55
C TYR A 89 9.55 17.33 -0.31
N PRO A 90 10.27 18.46 -0.44
CA PRO A 90 9.68 19.80 -0.44
C PRO A 90 8.86 20.04 -1.72
N GLU A 91 7.98 21.04 -1.73
CA GLU A 91 7.08 21.31 -2.87
C GLU A 91 7.86 21.60 -4.16
N GLU A 92 8.99 22.30 -4.07
CA GLU A 92 9.81 22.58 -5.25
C GLU A 92 10.35 21.27 -5.87
N SER A 93 10.73 20.28 -5.06
CA SER A 93 11.13 18.95 -5.54
C SER A 93 9.96 18.21 -6.18
N GLU A 94 8.80 18.16 -5.52
CA GLU A 94 7.57 17.50 -6.03
C GLU A 94 7.07 18.11 -7.35
N ARG A 95 7.25 19.42 -7.53
CA ARG A 95 6.93 20.11 -8.79
C ARG A 95 7.85 19.66 -9.93
N ARG A 96 9.10 19.28 -9.66
CA ARG A 96 10.02 18.75 -10.67
C ARG A 96 9.76 17.28 -10.96
N HIS A 97 9.70 16.46 -9.91
CA HIS A 97 9.49 15.03 -9.99
C HIS A 97 8.48 14.63 -8.92
N PRO A 98 7.28 14.16 -9.33
CA PRO A 98 6.17 13.97 -8.42
C PRO A 98 6.26 12.62 -7.67
N PHE A 99 7.25 12.47 -6.80
CA PHE A 99 7.51 11.22 -6.07
C PHE A 99 6.50 10.93 -4.97
N GLY A 100 5.77 11.94 -4.50
CA GLY A 100 4.93 11.88 -3.30
C GLY A 100 5.56 12.68 -2.16
N PRO A 101 4.80 13.54 -1.43
CA PRO A 101 5.33 14.32 -0.31
C PRO A 101 6.18 13.52 0.68
N LEU A 102 5.70 12.33 1.04
CA LEU A 102 6.42 11.32 1.79
C LEU A 102 6.40 10.01 0.99
N ARG A 103 7.55 9.34 0.91
CA ARG A 103 7.73 8.03 0.27
C ARG A 103 8.49 7.12 1.21
N LEU A 104 8.16 5.84 1.22
CA LEU A 104 8.93 4.80 1.92
C LEU A 104 9.15 3.61 1.00
N GLU A 105 10.37 3.11 0.97
CA GLU A 105 10.76 1.89 0.27
C GLU A 105 11.06 0.80 1.28
N ALA A 106 10.36 -0.32 1.15
CA ALA A 106 10.52 -1.48 2.03
C ALA A 106 11.60 -2.43 1.49
N GLY A 107 12.78 -2.43 2.14
CA GLY A 107 13.87 -3.35 1.83
C GLY A 107 14.91 -2.76 0.88
N GLU A 108 16.16 -3.20 0.98
CA GLU A 108 17.20 -2.90 -0.02
C GLU A 108 17.04 -3.79 -1.25
N ARG A 109 16.47 -4.98 -1.06
CA ARG A 109 16.23 -5.98 -2.08
C ARG A 109 14.77 -6.46 -2.01
N LYS A 110 14.25 -6.92 -3.15
CA LYS A 110 12.87 -7.42 -3.25
C LYS A 110 12.54 -8.49 -2.21
N TRP A 111 13.46 -9.42 -1.98
CA TRP A 111 13.28 -10.56 -1.08
C TRP A 111 13.45 -10.21 0.41
N ASP A 112 13.80 -8.96 0.73
CA ASP A 112 13.81 -8.50 2.12
C ASP A 112 12.37 -8.39 2.63
N PHE A 113 11.45 -7.97 1.76
CA PHE A 113 10.02 -7.90 2.09
C PHE A 113 9.25 -9.14 1.63
N TYR A 114 9.35 -9.50 0.34
CA TYR A 114 8.62 -10.65 -0.19
C TYR A 114 9.35 -11.97 0.09
N PRO A 115 8.69 -13.02 0.59
CA PRO A 115 9.33 -14.31 0.74
C PRO A 115 9.77 -14.82 -0.64
N TYR A 116 11.06 -15.17 -0.78
CA TYR A 116 11.59 -15.72 -2.04
C TYR A 116 11.29 -17.21 -2.16
N GLU A 117 11.40 -17.91 -1.03
CA GLU A 117 11.18 -19.34 -0.91
C GLU A 117 10.40 -19.67 0.37
N ILE A 118 9.52 -20.66 0.29
CA ILE A 118 8.84 -21.22 1.46
C ILE A 118 9.21 -22.71 1.61
N PRO A 119 9.35 -23.23 2.84
CA PRO A 119 9.36 -24.65 3.10
C PRO A 119 8.04 -25.29 2.67
N VAL A 120 8.13 -26.40 1.95
CA VAL A 120 6.99 -27.26 1.62
C VAL A 120 7.27 -28.70 2.02
N GLY A 121 6.21 -29.46 2.34
CA GLY A 121 6.31 -30.87 2.66
C GLY A 121 6.61 -31.73 1.42
N GLY A 122 6.78 -33.04 1.63
CA GLY A 122 7.02 -34.01 0.55
C GLY A 122 5.79 -34.37 -0.31
N GLY A 123 4.65 -33.68 -0.12
CA GLY A 123 3.42 -33.90 -0.87
C GLY A 123 3.42 -33.26 -2.27
N PRO A 124 2.33 -33.43 -3.04
CA PRO A 124 2.16 -32.76 -4.32
C PRO A 124 2.23 -31.24 -4.18
N ARG A 125 2.92 -30.60 -5.13
CA ARG A 125 3.09 -29.15 -5.19
C ARG A 125 1.83 -28.48 -5.75
N SER A 126 1.46 -27.32 -5.23
CA SER A 126 0.36 -26.50 -5.76
C SER A 126 0.81 -25.05 -5.79
N ILE A 127 0.82 -24.47 -6.99
CA ILE A 127 1.21 -23.07 -7.21
C ILE A 127 0.24 -22.14 -6.48
N GLU A 128 -1.05 -22.49 -6.49
CA GLU A 128 -2.14 -21.75 -5.87
C GLU A 128 -1.99 -21.72 -4.35
N ALA A 129 -1.76 -22.88 -3.72
CA ALA A 129 -1.55 -22.97 -2.28
C ALA A 129 -0.29 -22.23 -1.82
N GLU A 130 0.81 -22.37 -2.56
CA GLU A 130 2.07 -21.68 -2.27
C GLU A 130 1.97 -20.16 -2.45
N ALA A 131 1.20 -19.70 -3.44
CA ALA A 131 0.90 -18.30 -3.63
C ALA A 131 0.02 -17.76 -2.49
N ALA A 132 -0.98 -18.53 -2.05
CA ALA A 132 -1.80 -18.16 -0.89
C ALA A 132 -0.95 -18.00 0.38
N VAL A 133 -0.03 -18.94 0.65
CA VAL A 133 0.95 -18.82 1.74
C VAL A 133 1.78 -17.53 1.61
N ALA A 134 2.31 -17.24 0.42
CA ALA A 134 3.09 -16.03 0.19
C ALA A 134 2.32 -14.75 0.51
N CYS A 135 1.02 -14.73 0.21
CA CYS A 135 0.13 -13.62 0.53
C CYS A 135 -0.07 -13.47 2.04
N HIS A 136 -0.40 -14.56 2.73
CA HIS A 136 -0.61 -14.54 4.19
C HIS A 136 0.61 -14.03 4.94
N LEU A 137 1.82 -14.40 4.49
CA LEU A 137 3.08 -13.99 5.14
C LEU A 137 3.43 -12.50 5.03
N ILE A 138 2.78 -11.73 4.15
CA ILE A 138 3.11 -10.31 3.95
C ILE A 138 1.93 -9.37 4.18
N GLN A 139 0.70 -9.89 4.18
CA GLN A 139 -0.51 -9.05 4.22
C GLN A 139 -0.56 -8.20 5.49
N GLY A 140 -0.27 -8.81 6.65
CA GLY A 140 -0.19 -8.10 7.93
C GLY A 140 0.90 -7.03 7.94
N ASP A 141 2.08 -7.36 7.41
CA ASP A 141 3.23 -6.44 7.35
C ASP A 141 2.97 -5.22 6.44
N ILE A 142 2.26 -5.40 5.32
CA ILE A 142 1.90 -4.29 4.42
C ILE A 142 0.98 -3.31 5.13
N GLU A 143 -0.08 -3.83 5.75
CA GLU A 143 -1.05 -3.00 6.45
C GLU A 143 -0.41 -2.29 7.64
N ASP A 144 0.40 -3.00 8.43
CA ASP A 144 1.11 -2.45 9.56
C ASP A 144 2.08 -1.32 9.16
N LEU A 145 2.92 -1.54 8.14
CA LEU A 145 3.83 -0.50 7.64
C LEU A 145 3.07 0.70 7.10
N LEU A 146 2.00 0.49 6.32
CA LEU A 146 1.20 1.58 5.78
C LEU A 146 0.62 2.43 6.92
N LEU A 147 0.13 1.79 7.98
CA LEU A 147 -0.45 2.48 9.13
C LEU A 147 0.59 3.18 9.99
N ARG A 148 1.74 2.57 10.27
CA ARG A 148 2.83 3.26 10.99
C ARG A 148 3.41 4.42 10.19
N PHE A 149 3.33 4.36 8.86
CA PHE A 149 3.74 5.45 7.99
C PHE A 149 2.71 6.58 7.89
N CYS A 150 1.42 6.26 7.78
CA CYS A 150 0.35 7.24 7.50
C CYS A 150 -0.46 7.67 8.74
N ALA A 151 -0.52 6.84 9.76
CA ALA A 151 -1.28 7.08 10.99
C ALA A 151 -0.44 6.74 12.24
N PRO A 152 0.81 7.25 12.36
CA PRO A 152 1.66 6.97 13.52
C PRO A 152 1.08 7.52 14.83
N ASP A 153 0.22 8.54 14.75
CA ASP A 153 -0.39 9.23 15.88
C ASP A 153 -1.83 9.70 15.55
N THR A 154 -2.49 10.36 16.51
CA THR A 154 -3.85 10.88 16.34
C THR A 154 -3.90 12.28 15.72
N SER A 155 -2.80 12.78 15.12
CA SER A 155 -2.71 14.16 14.65
C SER A 155 -3.52 14.44 13.39
N GLY A 156 -3.75 13.41 12.56
CA GLY A 156 -4.42 13.57 11.27
C GLY A 156 -3.63 14.34 10.20
N ARG A 157 -2.31 14.56 10.39
CA ARG A 157 -1.45 15.29 9.42
C ARG A 157 -1.40 14.63 8.04
N VAL A 158 -1.57 13.31 8.00
CA VAL A 158 -1.63 12.53 6.77
C VAL A 158 -3.08 12.09 6.57
N PRO A 159 -3.85 12.73 5.68
CA PRO A 159 -5.22 12.33 5.41
C PRO A 159 -5.31 11.12 4.46
N THR A 160 -4.28 10.89 3.64
CA THR A 160 -4.27 9.77 2.69
C THR A 160 -2.86 9.24 2.44
N GLY A 161 -2.79 7.94 2.19
CA GLY A 161 -1.59 7.24 1.78
C GLY A 161 -1.92 6.01 0.96
N ALA A 162 -0.90 5.36 0.43
CA ALA A 162 -1.09 4.19 -0.43
C ALA A 162 0.16 3.31 -0.50
N CYS A 163 0.00 2.08 -0.98
CA CYS A 163 1.08 1.14 -1.26
C CYS A 163 0.93 0.54 -2.67
N THR A 164 2.06 0.27 -3.33
CA THR A 164 2.10 -0.43 -4.63
C THR A 164 3.44 -1.13 -4.85
N ASP A 165 3.48 -2.11 -5.76
CA ASP A 165 4.70 -2.71 -6.26
C ASP A 165 5.34 -1.88 -7.40
N LYS A 166 4.93 -0.63 -7.59
CA LYS A 166 5.48 0.29 -8.60
C LYS A 166 6.18 1.45 -7.92
N GLU A 167 7.09 2.08 -8.65
CA GLU A 167 7.87 3.20 -8.12
C GLU A 167 7.04 4.49 -7.97
N ASP A 168 6.01 4.64 -8.81
CA ASP A 168 5.19 5.84 -8.86
C ASP A 168 3.95 5.73 -7.97
N TRP A 169 3.53 6.87 -7.39
CA TRP A 169 2.23 6.98 -6.75
C TRP A 169 1.12 7.02 -7.82
N LEU A 170 0.47 5.89 -8.04
CA LEU A 170 -0.61 5.73 -9.02
C LEU A 170 -1.98 6.11 -8.44
N ALA A 171 -3.00 6.17 -9.31
CA ALA A 171 -4.39 6.35 -8.93
C ALA A 171 -4.80 5.37 -7.81
N PRO A 172 -5.49 5.81 -6.74
CA PRO A 172 -5.89 4.96 -5.62
C PRO A 172 -6.44 3.57 -5.99
N VAL A 173 -7.31 3.49 -7.00
CA VAL A 173 -7.86 2.19 -7.46
C VAL A 173 -6.84 1.26 -8.14
N VAL A 174 -5.70 1.79 -8.57
CA VAL A 174 -4.59 1.03 -9.19
C VAL A 174 -3.54 0.63 -8.15
N MET A 175 -3.59 1.20 -6.95
CA MET A 175 -2.73 0.81 -5.83
C MET A 175 -3.14 -0.57 -5.29
N CYS A 176 -2.25 -1.23 -4.54
CA CYS A 176 -2.59 -2.47 -3.84
C CYS A 176 -3.15 -2.21 -2.44
N ALA A 177 -2.82 -1.06 -1.85
CA ALA A 177 -3.44 -0.60 -0.62
C ALA A 177 -3.64 0.92 -0.61
N THR A 178 -4.68 1.38 0.06
CA THR A 178 -4.94 2.79 0.36
C THR A 178 -5.30 2.97 1.83
N TYR A 179 -4.85 4.09 2.39
CA TYR A 179 -5.25 4.57 3.70
C TYR A 179 -6.01 5.88 3.52
N ASN A 180 -7.15 5.98 4.20
CA ASN A 180 -7.93 7.20 4.31
C ASN A 180 -8.21 7.49 5.78
N ALA A 181 -7.79 8.65 6.27
CA ALA A 181 -7.96 9.05 7.66
C ALA A 181 -9.44 9.22 8.07
N ASN A 182 -10.34 9.40 7.11
CA ASN A 182 -11.77 9.61 7.34
C ASN A 182 -12.61 8.74 6.40
N ALA A 183 -13.24 7.70 6.94
CA ALA A 183 -14.12 6.82 6.16
C ALA A 183 -15.32 7.55 5.51
N ALA A 184 -15.73 8.72 6.03
CA ALA A 184 -16.76 9.53 5.40
C ALA A 184 -16.34 10.10 4.03
N GLU A 185 -15.03 10.18 3.76
CA GLU A 185 -14.47 10.63 2.50
C GLU A 185 -13.99 9.47 1.63
N LEU A 186 -14.40 8.22 1.87
CA LEU A 186 -13.91 7.07 1.11
C LEU A 186 -14.14 7.18 -0.42
N ALA A 187 -15.23 7.81 -0.85
CA ALA A 187 -15.51 8.08 -2.27
C ALA A 187 -14.47 9.01 -2.94
N ARG A 188 -13.66 9.71 -2.14
CA ARG A 188 -12.49 10.48 -2.60
C ARG A 188 -11.54 9.64 -3.44
N ASP A 189 -11.31 8.38 -3.08
CA ASP A 189 -10.36 7.51 -3.80
C ASP A 189 -10.81 7.31 -5.25
N LEU A 190 -12.12 7.15 -5.49
CA LEU A 190 -12.70 7.08 -6.83
C LEU A 190 -12.57 8.40 -7.60
N ALA A 191 -12.90 9.52 -6.94
CA ALA A 191 -12.85 10.84 -7.57
C ALA A 191 -11.40 11.23 -7.94
N LEU A 192 -10.47 11.02 -7.02
CA LEU A 192 -9.03 11.25 -7.21
C LEU A 192 -8.48 10.36 -8.32
N SER A 193 -8.85 9.07 -8.35
CA SER A 193 -8.48 8.16 -9.42
C SER A 193 -8.99 8.63 -10.78
N TRP A 194 -10.26 9.01 -10.86
CA TRP A 194 -10.88 9.47 -12.10
C TRP A 194 -10.22 10.76 -12.60
N VAL A 195 -10.03 11.75 -11.73
CA VAL A 195 -9.40 13.03 -12.06
C VAL A 195 -7.96 12.82 -12.54
N SER A 196 -7.16 12.06 -11.78
CA SER A 196 -5.76 11.77 -12.15
C SER A 196 -5.66 11.11 -13.52
N LEU A 197 -6.50 10.12 -13.81
CA LEU A 197 -6.48 9.40 -15.08
C LEU A 197 -7.05 10.23 -16.24
N HIS A 198 -8.11 11.00 -16.00
CA HIS A 198 -8.76 11.82 -17.03
C HIS A 198 -7.89 13.01 -17.43
N ASP A 199 -7.40 13.74 -16.43
CA ASP A 199 -6.61 14.96 -16.63
C ASP A 199 -5.11 14.65 -16.82
N LYS A 200 -4.71 13.39 -16.66
CA LYS A 200 -3.32 12.89 -16.73
C LYS A 200 -2.40 13.60 -15.73
N GLU A 201 -2.95 13.91 -14.56
CA GLU A 201 -2.25 14.55 -13.46
C GLU A 201 -1.67 13.51 -12.51
N SER A 202 -0.47 13.76 -12.00
CA SER A 202 0.14 12.88 -11.00
C SER A 202 -0.60 12.98 -9.66
N VAL A 203 -0.90 11.82 -9.05
CA VAL A 203 -1.67 11.73 -7.80
C VAL A 203 -1.02 12.51 -6.68
N SER A 204 0.30 12.46 -6.52
CA SER A 204 1.01 13.18 -5.45
C SER A 204 0.72 14.68 -5.44
N ARG A 205 0.43 15.28 -6.59
CA ARG A 205 0.10 16.71 -6.72
C ARG A 205 -1.34 17.05 -6.36
N VAL A 206 -2.26 16.11 -6.56
CA VAL A 206 -3.70 16.34 -6.36
C VAL A 206 -4.28 15.58 -5.17
N ALA A 207 -3.51 14.74 -4.50
CA ALA A 207 -3.93 13.95 -3.34
C ALA A 207 -4.37 14.83 -2.14
N GLY A 208 -4.05 16.12 -2.14
CA GLY A 208 -4.52 17.11 -1.17
C GLY A 208 -5.80 17.88 -1.54
N THR A 209 -6.30 17.73 -2.77
CA THR A 209 -7.44 18.50 -3.28
C THR A 209 -8.70 18.16 -2.49
N SER A 210 -9.50 19.09 -1.96
CA SER A 210 -10.70 18.74 -1.16
C SER A 210 -11.70 17.87 -1.95
N LEU A 211 -12.56 17.13 -1.24
CA LEU A 211 -13.57 16.27 -1.88
C LEU A 211 -14.53 17.08 -2.77
N GLU A 212 -14.90 18.29 -2.34
CA GLU A 212 -15.76 19.20 -3.11
C GLU A 212 -15.07 19.65 -4.41
N ALA A 213 -13.78 19.97 -4.33
CA ALA A 213 -13.00 20.38 -5.50
C ALA A 213 -12.80 19.22 -6.48
N LEU A 214 -12.57 17.99 -5.99
CA LEU A 214 -12.54 16.79 -6.83
C LEU A 214 -13.90 16.56 -7.49
N CYS A 215 -15.00 16.67 -6.74
CA CYS A 215 -16.36 16.55 -7.25
C CYS A 215 -16.61 17.56 -8.38
N ALA A 216 -16.29 18.84 -8.16
CA ALA A 216 -16.47 19.89 -9.17
C ALA A 216 -15.69 19.62 -10.46
N ARG A 217 -14.48 19.04 -10.37
CA ARG A 217 -13.68 18.64 -11.54
C ARG A 217 -14.34 17.50 -12.32
N VAL A 218 -14.85 16.48 -11.61
CA VAL A 218 -15.61 15.39 -12.24
C VAL A 218 -16.89 15.95 -12.88
N GLU A 219 -17.59 16.86 -12.21
CA GLU A 219 -18.80 17.49 -12.74
C GLU A 219 -18.55 18.33 -13.99
N ALA A 220 -17.43 19.04 -14.06
CA ALA A 220 -17.06 19.87 -15.21
C ALA A 220 -16.74 19.06 -16.48
N ALA A 221 -16.40 17.77 -16.34
CA ALA A 221 -16.08 16.94 -17.49
C ALA A 221 -17.31 16.65 -18.39
N PRO A 222 -17.10 16.37 -19.70
CA PRO A 222 -18.19 16.04 -20.60
C PRO A 222 -19.01 14.82 -20.12
N ARG A 223 -20.32 14.85 -20.34
CA ARG A 223 -21.19 13.70 -20.05
C ARG A 223 -20.74 12.47 -20.83
N GLY A 224 -20.70 11.33 -20.16
CA GLY A 224 -20.24 10.06 -20.74
C GLY A 224 -18.73 9.93 -20.86
N ALA A 225 -17.94 10.88 -20.31
CA ALA A 225 -16.49 10.73 -20.19
C ALA A 225 -16.14 9.50 -19.34
N ARG A 226 -15.11 8.77 -19.76
CA ARG A 226 -14.67 7.52 -19.13
C ARG A 226 -13.15 7.48 -19.10
N VAL A 227 -12.61 6.91 -18.03
CA VAL A 227 -11.19 6.60 -17.93
C VAL A 227 -10.99 5.08 -18.02
N PRO A 228 -9.97 4.60 -18.75
CA PRO A 228 -9.69 3.19 -18.81
C PRO A 228 -9.15 2.70 -17.47
N MET A 229 -9.60 1.51 -17.06
CA MET A 229 -9.09 0.79 -15.90
C MET A 229 -8.38 -0.48 -16.37
N LYS A 230 -7.30 -0.84 -15.68
CA LYS A 230 -6.64 -2.13 -15.88
C LYS A 230 -7.42 -3.18 -15.07
N GLY A 231 -8.00 -4.16 -15.76
CA GLY A 231 -8.83 -5.22 -15.17
C GLY A 231 -9.24 -6.26 -16.22
N GLY A 232 -9.51 -7.49 -15.77
CA GLY A 232 -9.66 -8.68 -16.63
C GLY A 232 -10.96 -8.81 -17.41
N SER A 233 -12.07 -8.17 -17.01
CA SER A 233 -13.38 -8.31 -17.68
C SER A 233 -13.81 -7.03 -18.42
N GLU A 234 -14.61 -7.15 -19.49
CA GLU A 234 -14.99 -5.99 -20.32
C GLU A 234 -15.80 -4.91 -19.56
N LEU A 235 -16.62 -5.33 -18.59
CA LEU A 235 -17.45 -4.45 -17.75
C LEU A 235 -16.60 -3.65 -16.74
N THR A 236 -15.42 -4.17 -16.37
CA THR A 236 -14.48 -3.53 -15.45
C THR A 236 -13.42 -2.71 -16.19
N ARG A 237 -13.52 -2.48 -17.50
CA ARG A 237 -12.48 -1.76 -18.26
C ARG A 237 -12.53 -0.24 -18.16
N SER A 238 -13.55 0.34 -17.55
CA SER A 238 -13.62 1.80 -17.44
C SER A 238 -14.44 2.30 -16.27
N LEU A 239 -14.01 3.42 -15.69
CA LEU A 239 -14.78 4.19 -14.70
C LEU A 239 -15.38 5.42 -15.38
N SER A 240 -16.70 5.51 -15.38
CA SER A 240 -17.41 6.65 -15.98
C SER A 240 -17.54 7.82 -15.01
N ARG A 241 -17.60 9.03 -15.55
CA ARG A 241 -17.91 10.25 -14.81
C ARG A 241 -19.19 10.08 -13.99
N GLU A 242 -20.25 9.56 -14.59
CA GLU A 242 -21.55 9.39 -13.95
C GLU A 242 -21.52 8.38 -12.81
N THR A 243 -20.74 7.30 -12.93
CA THR A 243 -20.53 6.33 -11.84
C THR A 243 -19.84 7.00 -10.65
N VAL A 244 -18.81 7.82 -10.89
CA VAL A 244 -18.10 8.54 -9.81
C VAL A 244 -19.02 9.52 -9.11
N LEU A 245 -19.81 10.32 -9.85
CA LEU A 245 -20.76 11.26 -9.25
C LEU A 245 -21.84 10.56 -8.44
N LYS A 246 -22.34 9.42 -8.92
CA LYS A 246 -23.29 8.61 -8.13
C LYS A 246 -22.65 8.07 -6.87
N ALA A 247 -21.42 7.56 -6.94
CA ALA A 247 -20.69 7.05 -5.77
C ALA A 247 -20.43 8.16 -4.74
N LEU A 248 -20.11 9.38 -5.18
CA LEU A 248 -19.96 10.56 -4.32
C LEU A 248 -21.27 10.98 -3.63
N ALA A 249 -22.42 10.71 -4.26
CA ALA A 249 -23.74 10.95 -3.68
C ALA A 249 -24.25 9.82 -2.78
N THR A 250 -23.62 8.63 -2.85
CA THR A 250 -23.97 7.49 -2.00
C THR A 250 -23.53 7.74 -0.55
N PRO A 251 -24.35 7.40 0.46
CA PRO A 251 -23.93 7.50 1.85
C PRO A 251 -22.62 6.73 2.11
N PRO A 252 -21.62 7.33 2.78
CA PRO A 252 -20.31 6.70 2.97
C PRO A 252 -20.39 5.32 3.66
N ALA A 253 -21.29 5.17 4.63
CA ALA A 253 -21.52 3.88 5.30
C ALA A 253 -21.98 2.79 4.33
N THR A 254 -22.90 3.11 3.42
CA THR A 254 -23.40 2.18 2.38
C THR A 254 -22.30 1.81 1.40
N LEU A 255 -21.44 2.77 1.02
CA LEU A 255 -20.29 2.50 0.15
C LEU A 255 -19.29 1.56 0.82
N LEU A 256 -19.00 1.79 2.10
CA LEU A 256 -18.09 0.96 2.89
C LEU A 256 -18.65 -0.45 3.10
N GLU A 257 -19.94 -0.59 3.42
CA GLU A 257 -20.62 -1.90 3.52
C GLU A 257 -20.56 -2.68 2.21
N ALA A 258 -20.69 -2.01 1.06
CA ALA A 258 -20.55 -2.64 -0.25
C ALA A 258 -19.12 -3.11 -0.52
N LEU A 259 -18.10 -2.35 -0.10
CA LEU A 259 -16.70 -2.78 -0.19
C LEU A 259 -16.41 -3.98 0.71
N GLU A 260 -16.93 -3.99 1.93
CA GLU A 260 -16.81 -5.12 2.85
C GLU A 260 -17.49 -6.38 2.29
N ALA A 261 -18.67 -6.23 1.69
CA ALA A 261 -19.38 -7.32 1.01
C ALA A 261 -18.67 -7.81 -0.25
N ALA A 262 -17.96 -6.94 -0.96
CA ALA A 262 -17.18 -7.28 -2.16
C ALA A 262 -15.82 -7.95 -1.84
N ALA A 263 -15.33 -7.83 -0.60
CA ALA A 263 -14.04 -8.38 -0.18
C ALA A 263 -14.02 -9.91 0.04
N VAL A 264 -15.07 -10.63 -0.38
CA VAL A 264 -15.17 -12.08 -0.23
C VAL A 264 -14.19 -12.79 -1.17
N PRO A 265 -13.34 -13.72 -0.68
CA PRO A 265 -12.44 -14.48 -1.54
C PRO A 265 -13.18 -15.28 -2.61
N ASP A 266 -12.65 -15.30 -3.83
CA ASP A 266 -13.23 -16.06 -4.93
C ASP A 266 -13.07 -17.58 -4.75
N ASP A 267 -13.70 -18.36 -5.63
CA ASP A 267 -13.69 -19.82 -5.55
C ASP A 267 -12.28 -20.41 -5.76
N ALA A 268 -11.44 -19.78 -6.57
CA ALA A 268 -10.08 -20.26 -6.82
C ALA A 268 -9.19 -20.07 -5.60
N TRP A 269 -9.31 -18.92 -4.92
CA TRP A 269 -8.67 -18.68 -3.64
C TRP A 269 -9.17 -19.67 -2.58
N ARG A 270 -10.49 -19.81 -2.43
CA ARG A 270 -11.09 -20.74 -1.45
C ARG A 270 -10.67 -22.20 -1.67
N ALA A 271 -10.44 -22.62 -2.91
CA ALA A 271 -9.93 -23.96 -3.22
C ALA A 271 -8.47 -24.16 -2.80
N ALA A 272 -7.65 -23.12 -2.82
CA ALA A 272 -6.24 -23.17 -2.43
C ALA A 272 -6.03 -23.19 -0.90
N GLU A 273 -6.95 -22.60 -0.13
CA GLU A 273 -6.73 -22.35 1.30
C GLU A 273 -6.52 -23.58 2.19
N PRO A 274 -7.22 -24.71 2.01
CA PRO A 274 -6.97 -25.89 2.84
C PRO A 274 -5.50 -26.34 2.75
N GLN A 275 -4.93 -26.35 1.54
CA GLN A 275 -3.53 -26.74 1.34
C GLN A 275 -2.56 -25.64 1.78
N ALA A 276 -2.91 -24.36 1.62
CA ALA A 276 -2.11 -23.26 2.15
C ALA A 276 -2.01 -23.34 3.69
N HIS A 277 -3.10 -23.67 4.37
CA HIS A 277 -3.12 -23.88 5.82
C HIS A 277 -2.21 -25.02 6.27
N GLU A 278 -2.17 -26.14 5.53
CA GLU A 278 -1.23 -27.24 5.80
C GLU A 278 0.25 -26.79 5.70
N ILE A 279 0.57 -25.94 4.71
CA ILE A 279 1.91 -25.39 4.55
C ILE A 279 2.24 -24.39 5.67
N MET A 280 1.30 -23.55 6.08
CA MET A 280 1.46 -22.64 7.22
C MET A 280 1.67 -23.38 8.54
N GLU A 281 0.96 -24.48 8.77
CA GLU A 281 1.19 -25.33 9.96
C GLU A 281 2.56 -26.01 9.92
N LEU A 282 3.04 -26.42 8.73
CA LEU A 282 4.40 -26.92 8.56
C LEU A 282 5.43 -25.83 8.90
N LEU A 283 5.24 -24.61 8.41
CA LEU A 283 6.06 -23.44 8.70
C LEU A 283 6.15 -23.19 10.21
N ARG A 284 5.01 -23.19 10.90
CA ARG A 284 4.95 -23.01 12.36
C ARG A 284 5.75 -24.09 13.10
N ARG A 285 5.55 -25.37 12.76
CA ARG A 285 6.28 -26.49 13.36
C ARG A 285 7.79 -26.42 13.10
N LEU A 286 8.21 -25.95 11.92
CA LEU A 286 9.62 -25.75 11.61
C LEU A 286 10.24 -24.61 12.42
N GLY A 287 9.48 -23.54 12.70
CA GLY A 287 9.94 -22.44 13.56
C GLY A 287 10.06 -22.83 15.04
N GLU A 288 9.22 -23.76 15.50
CA GLU A 288 9.23 -24.25 16.90
C GLU A 288 10.23 -25.39 17.15
N ALA A 289 10.69 -26.07 16.11
CA ALA A 289 11.57 -27.23 16.25
C ALA A 289 13.01 -26.84 16.62
N ALA A 290 13.64 -27.65 17.48
CA ALA A 290 15.08 -27.57 17.69
C ALA A 290 15.83 -27.88 16.38
N GLU A 291 17.04 -27.34 16.24
CA GLU A 291 17.85 -27.50 15.03
C GLU A 291 18.07 -28.99 14.70
N GLY A 292 17.56 -29.44 13.55
CA GLY A 292 17.64 -30.83 13.09
C GLY A 292 16.50 -31.76 13.51
N GLU A 293 15.54 -31.29 14.32
CA GLU A 293 14.39 -32.09 14.81
C GLU A 293 13.05 -31.75 14.11
N GLY A 294 13.09 -30.91 13.07
CA GLY A 294 11.92 -30.48 12.31
C GLY A 294 11.39 -31.52 11.31
N PRO A 295 10.10 -31.41 10.90
CA PRO A 295 9.55 -32.22 9.82
C PRO A 295 10.34 -32.05 8.51
N PRO A 296 10.41 -33.07 7.64
CA PRO A 296 11.12 -32.96 6.37
C PRO A 296 10.45 -31.91 5.48
N ALA A 297 11.23 -30.93 5.04
CA ALA A 297 10.77 -29.86 4.17
C ALA A 297 11.80 -29.52 3.10
N PHE A 298 11.31 -29.12 1.93
CA PHE A 298 12.13 -28.64 0.82
C PHE A 298 11.82 -27.16 0.55
N ARG A 299 12.83 -26.39 0.15
CA ARG A 299 12.65 -24.97 -0.17
C ARG A 299 12.13 -24.81 -1.59
N ALA A 300 11.04 -24.07 -1.71
CA ALA A 300 10.34 -23.88 -2.96
C ALA A 300 10.21 -22.43 -3.33
N LYS A 301 10.53 -22.12 -4.59
CA LYS A 301 10.48 -20.75 -5.12
C LYS A 301 9.04 -20.35 -5.41
N ILE A 302 8.61 -19.27 -4.77
CA ILE A 302 7.26 -18.69 -4.92
C ILE A 302 7.24 -17.46 -5.85
N THR A 303 8.30 -17.28 -6.62
CA THR A 303 8.48 -16.17 -7.57
C THR A 303 8.25 -16.59 -9.02
N SER A 304 7.70 -17.78 -9.26
CA SER A 304 7.41 -18.22 -10.63
C SER A 304 6.26 -17.40 -11.24
N PRO A 305 6.18 -17.29 -12.58
CA PRO A 305 5.08 -16.58 -13.25
C PRO A 305 3.68 -17.09 -12.88
N GLY A 306 3.55 -18.39 -12.54
CA GLY A 306 2.29 -18.97 -12.09
C GLY A 306 1.82 -18.41 -10.74
N HIS A 307 2.74 -18.26 -9.78
CA HIS A 307 2.42 -17.67 -8.47
C HIS A 307 2.01 -16.21 -8.61
N VAL A 308 2.77 -15.43 -9.39
CA VAL A 308 2.47 -14.01 -9.64
C VAL A 308 1.09 -13.86 -10.26
N ARG A 309 0.79 -14.64 -11.31
CA ARG A 309 -0.50 -14.58 -11.98
C ARG A 309 -1.66 -14.95 -11.06
N PHE A 310 -1.51 -16.00 -10.24
CA PHE A 310 -2.54 -16.37 -9.27
C PHE A 310 -2.80 -15.23 -8.27
N LEU A 311 -1.76 -14.55 -7.78
CA LEU A 311 -1.91 -13.42 -6.87
C LEU A 311 -2.55 -12.20 -7.54
N GLU A 312 -2.15 -11.87 -8.77
CA GLU A 312 -2.76 -10.79 -9.56
C GLU A 312 -4.26 -11.00 -9.76
N GLU A 313 -4.68 -12.26 -9.98
CA GLU A 313 -6.07 -12.61 -10.29
C GLU A 313 -6.93 -12.86 -9.04
N HIS A 314 -6.37 -13.45 -7.98
CA HIS A 314 -7.15 -14.08 -6.90
C HIS A 314 -6.81 -13.62 -5.48
N ALA A 315 -5.73 -12.85 -5.25
CA ALA A 315 -5.37 -12.43 -3.89
C ALA A 315 -6.52 -11.67 -3.18
N PRO A 316 -6.89 -12.02 -1.95
CA PRO A 316 -8.08 -11.50 -1.30
C PRO A 316 -7.94 -9.99 -1.03
N PHE A 317 -9.07 -9.34 -0.88
CA PHE A 317 -9.14 -7.95 -0.46
C PHE A 317 -9.40 -7.88 1.04
N HIS A 318 -8.84 -6.88 1.68
CA HIS A 318 -9.05 -6.57 3.09
C HIS A 318 -9.58 -5.15 3.20
N VAL A 319 -10.70 -5.01 3.89
CA VAL A 319 -11.32 -3.72 4.21
C VAL A 319 -11.37 -3.60 5.71
N ARG A 320 -10.59 -2.68 6.28
CA ARG A 320 -10.51 -2.51 7.74
C ARG A 320 -10.91 -1.11 8.16
N ARG A 321 -11.93 -1.03 9.02
CA ARG A 321 -12.29 0.19 9.75
C ARG A 321 -11.29 0.41 10.88
N LEU A 322 -10.77 1.62 11.00
CA LEU A 322 -9.81 1.98 12.03
C LEU A 322 -10.53 2.57 13.25
N PRO A 323 -10.00 2.38 14.48
CA PRO A 323 -10.54 3.03 15.68
C PRO A 323 -10.57 4.56 15.60
N SER A 324 -9.72 5.17 14.77
CA SER A 324 -9.68 6.61 14.51
C SER A 324 -10.84 7.12 13.65
N GLY A 325 -11.66 6.24 13.06
CA GLY A 325 -12.67 6.59 12.07
C GLY A 325 -12.17 6.56 10.62
N GLY A 326 -10.89 6.22 10.41
CA GLY A 326 -10.32 5.97 9.09
C GLY A 326 -10.64 4.58 8.54
N VAL A 327 -10.14 4.30 7.34
CA VAL A 327 -10.28 3.01 6.66
C VAL A 327 -9.02 2.67 5.88
N VAL A 328 -8.68 1.38 5.87
CA VAL A 328 -7.66 0.80 5.00
C VAL A 328 -8.34 -0.16 4.03
N LEU A 329 -7.99 -0.02 2.75
CA LEU A 329 -8.25 -1.03 1.73
C LEU A 329 -6.90 -1.64 1.36
N ALA A 330 -6.78 -2.96 1.32
CA ALA A 330 -5.53 -3.62 1.00
C ALA A 330 -5.74 -4.95 0.26
N THR A 331 -4.73 -5.35 -0.51
CA THR A 331 -4.57 -6.68 -1.11
C THR A 331 -3.08 -6.95 -1.34
N HIS A 332 -2.75 -8.09 -1.92
CA HIS A 332 -1.38 -8.43 -2.28
C HIS A 332 -0.78 -7.38 -3.25
N PRO A 333 0.49 -7.00 -3.15
CA PRO A 333 1.09 -5.93 -3.98
C PRO A 333 1.07 -6.12 -5.49
N TYR A 334 0.87 -7.35 -5.96
CA TYR A 334 0.69 -7.62 -7.39
C TYR A 334 -0.73 -7.33 -7.88
N ARG A 335 -1.71 -7.23 -6.99
CA ARG A 335 -3.11 -6.97 -7.30
C ARG A 335 -3.46 -5.51 -7.04
N THR A 336 -4.29 -4.94 -7.92
CA THR A 336 -4.83 -3.58 -7.76
C THR A 336 -6.15 -3.61 -7.00
N LEU A 337 -6.54 -2.52 -6.35
CA LEU A 337 -7.85 -2.38 -5.68
C LEU A 337 -9.05 -2.22 -6.63
N TRP A 338 -8.84 -2.08 -7.93
CA TRP A 338 -9.93 -1.83 -8.87
C TRP A 338 -11.02 -2.92 -8.90
N PRO A 339 -10.72 -4.23 -8.89
CA PRO A 339 -11.77 -5.25 -8.83
C PRO A 339 -12.67 -5.11 -7.60
N LEU A 340 -12.10 -4.83 -6.41
CA LEU A 340 -12.86 -4.56 -5.19
C LEU A 340 -13.85 -3.40 -5.38
N TRP A 341 -13.36 -2.28 -5.92
CA TRP A 341 -14.21 -1.11 -6.20
C TRP A 341 -15.27 -1.41 -7.24
N SER A 342 -14.93 -2.11 -8.32
CA SER A 342 -15.86 -2.44 -9.38
C SER A 342 -16.99 -3.34 -8.88
N ASP A 343 -16.67 -4.34 -8.07
CA ASP A 343 -17.66 -5.26 -7.52
C ASP A 343 -18.58 -4.55 -6.52
N ALA A 344 -18.04 -3.69 -5.64
CA ALA A 344 -18.84 -2.85 -4.75
C ALA A 344 -19.79 -1.91 -5.52
N LEU A 345 -19.30 -1.26 -6.58
CA LEU A 345 -20.11 -0.38 -7.42
C LEU A 345 -21.19 -1.15 -8.20
N PHE A 346 -20.92 -2.39 -8.61
CA PHE A 346 -21.90 -3.27 -9.25
C PHE A 346 -23.00 -3.70 -8.26
N VAL A 347 -22.63 -4.11 -7.04
CA VAL A 347 -23.60 -4.46 -5.97
C VAL A 347 -24.53 -3.29 -5.65
N LEU A 348 -24.02 -2.06 -5.69
CA LEU A 348 -24.80 -0.84 -5.49
C LEU A 348 -25.64 -0.42 -6.72
N GLY A 349 -25.55 -1.12 -7.85
CA GLY A 349 -26.23 -0.78 -9.10
C GLY A 349 -25.71 0.53 -9.74
N LEU A 350 -24.48 0.93 -9.41
CA LEU A 350 -23.84 2.14 -9.95
C LEU A 350 -23.04 1.87 -11.23
N MET A 351 -22.66 0.61 -11.44
CA MET A 351 -22.06 0.07 -12.65
C MET A 351 -22.92 -1.07 -13.20
N SER A 352 -22.93 -1.20 -14.53
CA SER A 352 -23.74 -2.18 -15.27
C SER A 352 -22.88 -2.97 -16.23
#